data_AF-L0K8F5-F1
#
_entry.id   AF-L0K8F5-F1
#
_cell.length_a   1.000
_cell.length_b   1.000
_cell.length_c   1.000
_cell.angle_alpha   90.00
_cell.angle_beta   90.00
_cell.angle_gamma   90.00
#
_symmetry.space_group_name_H-M   'P 1'
#
loop_
_entity.id
_entity.type
_entity.pdbx_description
1 polymer ?
#
loop_
_entity_poly.entity_id
_entity_poly.type
_entity_poly.pdbx_seq_one_letter_code
_entity_poly.pdbx_strand_id
1 'polypeptide(L)'
;MKKFLSLSLVFLLSLVVLTGCGGNQPATNQGQPKKEADTVTAASITGKEAVFRKAVSEKGTWIVAALNDLTFDEELVIAGTFHDKGKASNEVYRKIAPYTQDDSYNVTERYTITAPKFIVKSPNAKFQGGIFAGDVYVKAKGFTIDDATVKGNVYFAKEEYKSSFTTEAGGKVTGVTKVKGKADVVTAASITGKEAVFRKAVSEKGTWIVAALNDLTFDEELVIAGTFHDKGKASNEVYRKIAPYTQDDSYNVTERYTITAPKFIVKSPNTKFQGGIFAGDVYVKAKGFTIDDATVKGNVYFAKEEYKSSFTTEAGGKVTGVTKVKGKADVVTAASITGKEAVFRKAVSEKGTWIVAALNDLTFDEELVIAGTFHDKGKASNEVYRKIAPYTQDDSYNVTERYTITAPKFIVKSPNAKFQGGIFAGDVYVKAKGFTIDDATVKGNVYFAKEEYKSSFTTEAGGKVTGVSKVK
;
A
#
# COMPACT_ATOMS: atom_id res chain seq x y z
N MET A 1 53.46 -10.92 13.84
CA MET A 1 53.39 -9.54 13.30
C MET A 1 53.57 -9.62 11.79
N LYS A 2 52.50 -9.44 11.00
CA LYS A 2 52.58 -9.35 9.53
C LYS A 2 52.20 -7.92 9.15
N LYS A 3 53.15 -7.20 8.56
CA LYS A 3 52.98 -5.80 8.11
C LYS A 3 52.11 -5.80 6.85
N PHE A 4 50.97 -5.10 6.89
CA PHE A 4 50.16 -4.81 5.72
C PHE A 4 50.87 -3.73 4.89
N LEU A 5 51.34 -4.10 3.70
CA LEU A 5 51.93 -3.18 2.74
C LEU A 5 50.79 -2.61 1.88
N SER A 6 50.25 -1.45 2.26
CA SER A 6 49.28 -0.72 1.45
C SER A 6 50.02 -0.08 0.26
N LEU A 7 49.67 -0.46 -0.98
CA LEU A 7 50.33 0.02 -2.20
C LEU A 7 49.33 0.71 -3.15
N SER A 8 49.08 1.99 -2.88
CA SER A 8 48.14 2.91 -3.55
C SER A 8 48.53 3.29 -4.98
N LEU A 9 47.54 3.60 -5.83
CA LEU A 9 47.67 4.06 -7.22
C LEU A 9 47.28 5.55 -7.30
N VAL A 10 48.12 6.38 -7.94
CA VAL A 10 47.96 7.84 -8.15
C VAL A 10 46.88 8.12 -9.20
N PHE A 11 45.97 9.06 -8.96
CA PHE A 11 45.18 9.71 -10.02
C PHE A 11 45.34 11.23 -9.97
N LEU A 12 45.96 11.75 -11.03
CA LEU A 12 46.23 13.17 -11.27
C LEU A 12 45.00 13.79 -11.95
N LEU A 13 44.37 14.79 -11.35
CA LEU A 13 43.41 15.66 -12.06
C LEU A 13 44.07 17.02 -12.25
N SER A 14 44.79 17.17 -13.36
CA SER A 14 45.21 18.50 -13.81
C SER A 14 43.99 19.25 -14.30
N LEU A 15 43.59 20.28 -13.55
CA LEU A 15 42.57 21.24 -13.95
C LEU A 15 43.14 22.04 -15.12
N VAL A 16 42.92 21.58 -16.36
CA VAL A 16 43.22 22.40 -17.54
C VAL A 16 42.13 23.46 -17.61
N VAL A 17 42.42 24.62 -17.01
CA VAL A 17 41.70 25.86 -17.31
C VAL A 17 42.03 26.19 -18.75
N LEU A 18 41.07 26.00 -19.65
CA LEU A 18 41.12 26.52 -21.03
C LEU A 18 41.01 28.05 -20.98
N THR A 19 42.11 28.72 -20.67
CA THR A 19 42.30 30.12 -21.01
C THR A 19 42.67 30.19 -22.49
N GLY A 20 41.74 30.71 -23.30
CA GLY A 20 42.03 31.06 -24.68
C GLY A 20 43.01 32.23 -24.72
N CYS A 21 44.08 32.09 -25.51
CA CYS A 21 44.80 33.18 -26.15
C CYS A 21 45.51 32.62 -27.39
N GLY A 22 45.33 33.29 -28.52
CA GLY A 22 45.89 32.91 -29.82
C GLY A 22 47.38 33.21 -29.97
N GLY A 23 48.02 32.55 -30.94
CA GLY A 23 49.38 32.81 -31.38
C GLY A 23 49.97 31.65 -32.20
N ASN A 24 50.44 31.95 -33.41
CA ASN A 24 50.88 31.05 -34.48
C ASN A 24 52.28 30.39 -34.28
N GLN A 25 52.44 29.19 -34.89
CA GLN A 25 53.66 28.54 -35.46
C GLN A 25 54.56 27.61 -34.59
N PRO A 26 55.34 26.66 -35.19
CA PRO A 26 55.16 25.22 -34.93
C PRO A 26 56.42 24.40 -34.54
N ALA A 27 56.15 23.16 -34.09
CA ALA A 27 56.95 21.93 -34.09
C ALA A 27 58.25 21.84 -33.24
N THR A 28 58.28 20.85 -32.33
CA THR A 28 59.09 19.62 -32.47
C THR A 28 58.70 18.61 -31.39
N ASN A 29 58.43 17.37 -31.82
CA ASN A 29 58.26 16.20 -30.95
C ASN A 29 59.63 15.62 -30.60
N GLN A 30 59.89 15.39 -29.31
CA GLN A 30 60.75 14.30 -28.87
C GLN A 30 60.05 13.50 -27.76
N GLY A 31 60.03 12.19 -27.95
CA GLY A 31 59.20 11.25 -27.21
C GLY A 31 59.64 11.01 -25.78
N GLN A 32 58.65 10.84 -24.92
CA GLN A 32 58.77 10.20 -23.61
C GLN A 32 57.66 9.14 -23.53
N PRO A 33 57.86 7.99 -22.86
CA PRO A 33 56.91 6.89 -22.90
C PRO A 33 55.59 7.38 -22.28
N LYS A 34 54.53 7.37 -23.09
CA LYS A 34 53.17 7.56 -22.63
C LYS A 34 52.86 6.40 -21.68
N LYS A 35 52.94 6.64 -20.36
CA LYS A 35 52.24 5.80 -19.39
C LYS A 35 50.81 5.71 -19.90
N GLU A 36 50.33 4.49 -20.15
CA GLU A 36 48.92 4.24 -20.39
C GLU A 36 48.14 4.85 -19.22
N ALA A 37 47.59 6.04 -19.46
CA ALA A 37 46.55 6.59 -18.60
C ALA A 37 45.34 5.70 -18.83
N ASP A 38 45.00 4.94 -17.79
CA ASP A 38 43.90 4.00 -17.75
C ASP A 38 42.59 4.71 -18.14
N THR A 39 42.08 4.41 -19.34
CA THR A 39 40.91 5.04 -20.00
C THR A 39 39.60 4.93 -19.21
N VAL A 40 39.60 4.21 -18.08
CA VAL A 40 38.42 3.91 -17.25
C VAL A 40 38.09 5.05 -16.26
N THR A 41 38.96 6.05 -16.13
CA THR A 41 38.99 6.95 -14.98
C THR A 41 38.07 8.14 -15.05
N ALA A 42 37.75 8.63 -16.25
CA ALA A 42 36.76 9.70 -16.41
C ALA A 42 35.32 9.23 -16.13
N ALA A 43 35.01 7.94 -16.31
CA ALA A 43 33.64 7.43 -16.18
C ALA A 43 33.23 7.17 -14.71
N SER A 44 34.20 7.04 -13.81
CA SER A 44 33.95 6.72 -12.41
C SER A 44 34.23 7.87 -11.44
N ILE A 45 34.79 8.98 -11.92
CA ILE A 45 34.93 10.23 -11.20
C ILE A 45 33.89 11.20 -11.77
N THR A 46 32.90 11.61 -11.00
CA THR A 46 31.76 12.36 -11.54
C THR A 46 31.08 13.27 -10.54
N GLY A 47 30.54 14.39 -11.04
CA GLY A 47 29.61 15.24 -10.29
C GLY A 47 28.15 15.13 -10.75
N LYS A 48 27.79 14.07 -11.49
CA LYS A 48 26.44 13.85 -12.03
C LYS A 48 25.81 12.59 -11.44
N GLU A 49 24.63 12.72 -10.86
CA GLU A 49 23.89 11.66 -10.19
C GLU A 49 23.65 10.42 -11.07
N ALA A 50 23.20 10.60 -12.31
CA ALA A 50 22.94 9.49 -13.23
C ALA A 50 24.21 8.69 -13.57
N VAL A 51 25.34 9.38 -13.71
CA VAL A 51 26.64 8.75 -13.97
C VAL A 51 27.12 8.02 -12.73
N PHE A 52 27.02 8.66 -11.55
CA PHE A 52 27.37 8.05 -10.27
C PHE A 52 26.56 6.76 -10.04
N ARG A 53 25.24 6.81 -10.21
CA ARG A 53 24.35 5.65 -10.06
C ARG A 53 24.75 4.50 -10.98
N LYS A 54 25.10 4.79 -12.24
CA LYS A 54 25.57 3.77 -13.18
C LYS A 54 26.92 3.19 -12.73
N ALA A 55 27.85 4.05 -12.33
CA ALA A 55 29.19 3.66 -11.91
C ALA A 55 29.18 2.78 -10.65
N VAL A 56 28.23 2.98 -9.74
CA VAL A 56 28.10 2.14 -8.52
C VAL A 56 27.38 0.81 -8.72
N SER A 57 26.74 0.62 -9.87
CA SER A 57 25.99 -0.61 -10.18
C SER A 57 26.92 -1.83 -10.44
N GLU A 58 26.30 -2.99 -10.63
CA GLU A 58 27.00 -4.24 -10.98
C GLU A 58 27.84 -4.16 -12.27
N LYS A 59 27.46 -3.29 -13.20
CA LYS A 59 28.20 -3.01 -14.45
C LYS A 59 29.21 -1.86 -14.31
N GLY A 60 29.48 -1.46 -13.08
CA GLY A 60 30.28 -0.31 -12.72
C GLY A 60 31.80 -0.52 -12.74
N THR A 61 32.51 0.21 -11.90
CA THR A 61 33.98 0.24 -11.84
C THR A 61 34.51 0.10 -10.42
N TRP A 62 35.68 -0.49 -10.23
CA TRP A 62 36.24 -0.80 -8.90
C TRP A 62 36.41 0.42 -7.96
N ILE A 63 36.65 1.62 -8.49
CA ILE A 63 36.57 2.92 -7.76
C ILE A 63 35.46 3.77 -8.38
N VAL A 64 34.71 4.47 -7.53
CA VAL A 64 33.81 5.57 -7.91
C VAL A 64 34.05 6.75 -6.99
N ALA A 65 34.28 7.94 -7.53
CA ALA A 65 34.49 9.17 -6.79
C ALA A 65 33.46 10.25 -7.14
N ALA A 66 32.98 10.98 -6.14
CA ALA A 66 32.11 12.14 -6.35
C ALA A 66 32.96 13.43 -6.35
N LEU A 67 32.61 14.38 -7.21
CA LEU A 67 33.27 15.69 -7.32
C LEU A 67 32.48 16.85 -6.69
N ASN A 68 31.32 16.54 -6.10
CA ASN A 68 30.42 17.47 -5.43
C ASN A 68 29.42 16.66 -4.58
N ASP A 69 28.58 17.38 -3.86
CA ASP A 69 27.42 16.80 -3.18
C ASP A 69 26.42 16.23 -4.21
N LEU A 70 25.86 15.07 -3.93
CA LEU A 70 24.88 14.38 -4.78
C LEU A 70 23.65 14.01 -3.97
N THR A 71 22.45 14.20 -4.54
CA THR A 71 21.19 13.86 -3.87
C THR A 71 20.38 12.87 -4.71
N PHE A 72 19.73 11.91 -4.08
CA PHE A 72 18.94 10.91 -4.78
C PHE A 72 17.59 10.72 -4.08
N ASP A 73 16.50 10.78 -4.86
CA ASP A 73 15.14 10.50 -4.37
C ASP A 73 14.89 9.01 -4.10
N GLU A 74 15.75 8.14 -4.64
CA GLU A 74 15.63 6.69 -4.55
C GLU A 74 16.86 6.07 -3.87
N GLU A 75 16.73 4.79 -3.51
CA GLU A 75 17.85 4.03 -2.95
C GLU A 75 19.02 3.86 -3.93
N LEU A 76 20.24 3.93 -3.39
CA LEU A 76 21.47 3.60 -4.11
C LEU A 76 21.86 2.16 -3.82
N VAL A 77 22.17 1.41 -4.87
CA VAL A 77 22.60 0.01 -4.76
C VAL A 77 24.03 -0.12 -5.27
N ILE A 78 24.95 -0.48 -4.38
CA ILE A 78 26.35 -0.73 -4.71
C ILE A 78 26.53 -2.23 -4.90
N ALA A 79 26.77 -2.66 -6.13
CA ALA A 79 26.74 -4.07 -6.51
C ALA A 79 27.88 -4.46 -7.45
N GLY A 80 28.06 -5.77 -7.61
CA GLY A 80 29.12 -6.39 -8.41
C GLY A 80 30.39 -6.68 -7.60
N THR A 81 31.22 -7.57 -8.15
CA THR A 81 32.51 -7.99 -7.58
C THR A 81 33.63 -7.41 -8.42
N PHE A 82 34.50 -6.63 -7.78
CA PHE A 82 35.58 -5.92 -8.43
C PHE A 82 36.90 -6.23 -7.73
N HIS A 83 38.00 -6.02 -8.43
CA HIS A 83 39.33 -6.31 -7.93
C HIS A 83 40.17 -5.04 -7.93
N ASP A 84 41.12 -4.94 -6.98
CA ASP A 84 42.00 -3.79 -6.88
C ASP A 84 42.72 -3.51 -8.21
N LYS A 85 42.79 -2.24 -8.59
CA LYS A 85 43.34 -1.78 -9.89
C LYS A 85 42.65 -2.40 -11.11
N GLY A 86 41.42 -2.92 -10.96
CA GLY A 86 40.66 -3.55 -12.03
C GLY A 86 41.24 -4.88 -12.52
N LYS A 87 42.22 -5.48 -11.81
CA LYS A 87 42.90 -6.71 -12.26
C LYS A 87 42.38 -7.92 -11.52
N ALA A 88 41.86 -8.90 -12.24
CA ALA A 88 41.29 -10.13 -11.65
C ALA A 88 42.28 -10.92 -10.76
N SER A 89 43.59 -10.78 -10.97
CA SER A 89 44.64 -11.38 -10.13
C SER A 89 44.75 -10.76 -8.74
N ASN A 90 44.18 -9.57 -8.52
CA ASN A 90 44.28 -8.85 -7.27
C ASN A 90 43.11 -9.18 -6.33
N GLU A 91 43.22 -8.75 -5.08
CA GLU A 91 42.17 -8.96 -4.08
C GLU A 91 40.86 -8.27 -4.46
N VAL A 92 39.75 -8.86 -4.01
CA VAL A 92 38.41 -8.28 -4.18
C VAL A 92 38.33 -6.97 -3.41
N TYR A 93 38.02 -5.89 -4.10
CA TYR A 93 38.05 -4.54 -3.57
C TYR A 93 37.09 -3.61 -4.32
N ARG A 94 36.39 -2.76 -3.58
CA ARG A 94 35.49 -1.75 -4.15
C ARG A 94 35.56 -0.45 -3.33
N LYS A 95 35.80 0.71 -3.94
CA LYS A 95 35.85 2.01 -3.25
C LYS A 95 34.78 2.97 -3.76
N ILE A 96 34.09 3.63 -2.82
CA ILE A 96 33.21 4.77 -3.03
C ILE A 96 33.82 5.97 -2.29
N ALA A 97 34.18 7.02 -3.02
CA ALA A 97 35.04 8.11 -2.55
C ALA A 97 34.40 9.49 -2.81
N PRO A 98 33.50 9.98 -1.95
CA PRO A 98 33.00 11.35 -2.01
C PRO A 98 34.03 12.35 -1.43
N TYR A 99 35.21 12.42 -2.04
CA TYR A 99 36.26 13.38 -1.70
C TYR A 99 37.21 13.60 -2.89
N THR A 100 37.88 14.74 -2.89
CA THR A 100 39.06 14.99 -3.74
C THR A 100 40.33 15.01 -2.89
N GLN A 101 41.47 14.83 -3.54
CA GLN A 101 42.78 14.87 -2.90
C GLN A 101 43.81 15.55 -3.81
N ASP A 102 44.90 16.02 -3.21
CA ASP A 102 46.07 16.52 -3.94
C ASP A 102 47.03 15.40 -4.38
N ASP A 103 48.11 15.78 -5.05
CA ASP A 103 49.15 14.86 -5.54
C ASP A 103 49.91 14.13 -4.42
N SER A 104 49.83 14.65 -3.19
CA SER A 104 50.42 14.06 -1.98
C SER A 104 49.42 13.21 -1.20
N TYR A 105 48.24 12.95 -1.76
CA TYR A 105 47.14 12.19 -1.15
C TYR A 105 46.51 12.86 0.08
N ASN A 106 46.70 14.16 0.24
CA ASN A 106 45.97 14.90 1.26
C ASN A 106 44.55 15.14 0.74
N VAL A 107 43.55 14.79 1.54
CA VAL A 107 42.15 15.11 1.24
C VAL A 107 42.00 16.62 1.16
N THR A 108 41.55 17.13 0.01
CA THR A 108 41.35 18.57 -0.24
C THR A 108 39.91 19.00 -0.04
N GLU A 109 38.95 18.17 -0.43
CA GLU A 109 37.51 18.42 -0.24
C GLU A 109 36.78 17.13 0.09
N ARG A 110 35.65 17.24 0.81
CA ARG A 110 34.78 16.11 1.19
C ARG A 110 33.36 16.46 0.82
N TYR A 111 32.63 15.50 0.28
CA TYR A 111 31.26 15.71 -0.20
C TYR A 111 30.26 14.83 0.53
N THR A 112 28.99 15.24 0.44
CA THR A 112 27.83 14.53 0.98
C THR A 112 27.07 13.84 -0.15
N ILE A 113 26.87 12.53 0.02
CA ILE A 113 25.92 11.76 -0.78
C ILE A 113 24.66 11.58 0.06
N THR A 114 23.54 12.15 -0.40
CA THR A 114 22.23 12.06 0.25
C THR A 114 21.34 11.07 -0.51
N ALA A 115 20.85 10.03 0.15
CA ALA A 115 19.87 9.10 -0.42
C ALA A 115 19.06 8.44 0.70
N PRO A 116 17.79 8.06 0.49
CA PRO A 116 17.01 7.39 1.53
C PRO A 116 17.65 6.09 2.02
N LYS A 117 18.35 5.34 1.13
CA LYS A 117 19.08 4.12 1.48
C LYS A 117 20.34 3.93 0.65
N PHE A 118 21.36 3.35 1.27
CA PHE A 118 22.58 2.85 0.62
C PHE A 118 22.72 1.34 0.83
N ILE A 119 22.44 0.55 -0.20
CA ILE A 119 22.44 -0.92 -0.14
C ILE A 119 23.79 -1.44 -0.62
N VAL A 120 24.56 -2.02 0.29
CA VAL A 120 25.90 -2.57 0.02
C VAL A 120 25.78 -4.06 -0.30
N LYS A 121 25.88 -4.42 -1.58
CA LYS A 121 25.94 -5.81 -2.07
C LYS A 121 27.32 -6.21 -2.57
N SER A 122 28.21 -5.25 -2.83
CA SER A 122 29.59 -5.54 -3.22
C SER A 122 30.41 -6.03 -2.04
N PRO A 123 31.13 -7.16 -2.16
CA PRO A 123 32.09 -7.61 -1.15
C PRO A 123 33.26 -6.63 -1.02
N ASN A 124 33.79 -6.47 0.18
CA ASN A 124 34.94 -5.60 0.50
C ASN A 124 34.74 -4.14 0.02
N ALA A 125 33.51 -3.66 0.07
CA ALA A 125 33.20 -2.28 -0.28
C ALA A 125 33.67 -1.32 0.82
N LYS A 126 34.35 -0.25 0.40
CA LYS A 126 34.87 0.80 1.27
C LYS A 126 34.20 2.13 0.92
N PHE A 127 33.58 2.76 1.90
CA PHE A 127 33.10 4.15 1.81
C PHE A 127 34.13 5.04 2.49
N GLN A 128 34.77 5.93 1.73
CA GLN A 128 35.94 6.68 2.19
C GLN A 128 35.78 8.19 2.03
N GLY A 129 36.21 8.96 3.02
CA GLY A 129 36.51 10.37 2.88
C GLY A 129 35.35 11.37 2.97
N GLY A 130 34.08 11.00 2.87
CA GLY A 130 32.97 11.97 2.89
C GLY A 130 31.82 11.60 3.81
N ILE A 131 30.64 12.14 3.52
CA ILE A 131 29.43 11.95 4.31
C ILE A 131 28.39 11.18 3.49
N PHE A 132 27.79 10.15 4.07
CA PHE A 132 26.54 9.60 3.57
C PHE A 132 25.39 10.04 4.47
N ALA A 133 24.39 10.74 3.93
CA ALA A 133 23.19 11.15 4.65
C ALA A 133 22.01 10.23 4.27
N GLY A 134 21.63 9.36 5.21
CA GLY A 134 20.66 8.30 5.02
C GLY A 134 21.06 6.99 5.71
N ASP A 135 20.23 5.96 5.57
CA ASP A 135 20.47 4.64 6.18
C ASP A 135 21.27 3.71 5.26
N VAL A 136 22.23 2.98 5.83
CA VAL A 136 23.05 1.98 5.14
C VAL A 136 22.54 0.56 5.44
N TYR A 137 22.40 -0.25 4.39
CA TYR A 137 21.95 -1.64 4.47
C TYR A 137 23.01 -2.58 3.88
N VAL A 138 23.73 -3.28 4.75
CA VAL A 138 24.85 -4.14 4.40
C VAL A 138 24.39 -5.58 4.15
N LYS A 139 24.65 -6.07 2.94
CA LYS A 139 24.28 -7.40 2.43
C LYS A 139 25.48 -8.19 1.88
N ALA A 140 26.71 -7.77 2.20
CA ALA A 140 27.96 -8.42 1.81
C ALA A 140 29.00 -8.33 2.94
N LYS A 141 30.04 -9.17 2.86
CA LYS A 141 31.15 -9.18 3.84
C LYS A 141 32.15 -8.07 3.56
N GLY A 142 32.82 -7.61 4.61
CA GLY A 142 33.97 -6.70 4.50
C GLY A 142 33.61 -5.25 4.19
N PHE A 143 32.40 -4.79 4.56
CA PHE A 143 32.07 -3.37 4.38
C PHE A 143 32.88 -2.51 5.37
N THR A 144 33.52 -1.44 4.87
CA THR A 144 34.36 -0.55 5.67
C THR A 144 33.94 0.91 5.52
N ILE A 145 33.86 1.64 6.63
CA ILE A 145 33.76 3.10 6.65
C ILE A 145 35.12 3.65 7.07
N ASP A 146 35.80 4.36 6.18
CA ASP A 146 37.19 4.79 6.32
C ASP A 146 37.27 6.32 6.25
N ASP A 147 37.62 6.99 7.36
CA ASP A 147 37.69 8.45 7.42
C ASP A 147 36.44 9.14 6.82
N ALA A 148 35.27 8.59 7.17
CA ALA A 148 33.99 8.97 6.60
C ALA A 148 32.89 8.94 7.66
N THR A 149 31.78 9.64 7.41
CA THR A 149 30.63 9.69 8.34
C THR A 149 29.35 9.20 7.67
N VAL A 150 28.66 8.26 8.31
CA VAL A 150 27.27 7.92 8.00
C VAL A 150 26.36 8.69 8.95
N LYS A 151 25.64 9.68 8.41
CA LYS A 151 24.54 10.40 9.07
C LYS A 151 23.24 9.61 8.92
N GLY A 152 23.10 8.55 9.71
CA GLY A 152 21.98 7.62 9.68
C GLY A 152 22.34 6.29 10.35
N ASN A 153 21.52 5.28 10.13
CA ASN A 153 21.69 3.95 10.73
C ASN A 153 22.48 3.00 9.80
N VAL A 154 23.18 2.03 10.38
CA VAL A 154 23.82 0.92 9.64
C VAL A 154 23.18 -0.40 10.05
N TYR A 155 22.55 -1.07 9.09
CA TYR A 155 21.84 -2.32 9.26
C TYR A 155 22.54 -3.46 8.53
N PHE A 156 22.76 -4.59 9.20
CA PHE A 156 23.33 -5.78 8.58
C PHE A 156 22.26 -6.84 8.36
N ALA A 157 22.16 -7.38 7.15
CA ALA A 157 21.19 -8.43 6.83
C ALA A 157 21.49 -9.78 7.53
N LYS A 158 22.71 -9.97 8.02
CA LYS A 158 23.17 -11.15 8.75
C LYS A 158 24.29 -10.77 9.72
N GLU A 159 24.45 -11.56 10.78
CA GLU A 159 25.56 -11.41 11.73
C GLU A 159 26.93 -11.51 11.04
N GLU A 160 27.09 -12.41 10.08
CA GLU A 160 28.34 -12.54 9.31
C GLU A 160 28.77 -11.25 8.59
N TYR A 161 27.83 -10.39 8.20
CA TYR A 161 28.14 -9.09 7.57
C TYR A 161 28.53 -8.06 8.62
N LYS A 162 27.91 -8.09 9.80
CA LYS A 162 28.28 -7.22 10.93
C LYS A 162 29.64 -7.61 11.50
N SER A 163 29.92 -8.90 11.66
CA SER A 163 31.20 -9.38 12.17
C SER A 163 32.38 -9.06 11.25
N SER A 164 32.13 -8.84 9.96
CA SER A 164 33.14 -8.44 8.98
C SER A 164 33.14 -6.94 8.68
N PHE A 165 32.30 -6.16 9.37
CA PHE A 165 32.23 -4.71 9.20
C PHE A 165 33.31 -4.02 10.03
N THR A 166 33.97 -3.02 9.44
CA THR A 166 35.02 -2.25 10.12
C THR A 166 34.84 -0.75 9.95
N THR A 167 35.32 0.00 10.93
CA THR A 167 35.52 1.46 10.84
C THR A 167 37.01 1.76 10.94
N GLU A 168 37.56 2.50 9.98
CA GLU A 168 38.99 2.82 9.88
C GLU A 168 39.18 4.34 9.90
N ALA A 169 40.38 4.80 10.30
CA ALA A 169 40.82 6.20 10.26
C ALA A 169 39.78 7.24 10.75
N GLY A 170 39.05 6.92 11.84
CA GLY A 170 38.03 7.82 12.41
C GLY A 170 36.64 7.72 11.79
N GLY A 171 36.36 6.68 10.99
CA GLY A 171 35.04 6.39 10.45
C GLY A 171 33.94 6.36 11.51
N LYS A 172 32.82 7.05 11.27
CA LYS A 172 31.76 7.30 12.25
C LYS A 172 30.37 6.96 11.70
N VAL A 173 29.52 6.40 12.56
CA VAL A 173 28.08 6.23 12.33
C VAL A 173 27.34 7.05 13.40
N THR A 174 26.42 7.93 13.02
CA THR A 174 25.68 8.75 13.98
C THR A 174 24.44 8.06 14.54
N GLY A 175 23.86 7.12 13.80
CA GLY A 175 22.70 6.33 14.21
C GLY A 175 23.07 4.95 14.76
N VAL A 176 22.10 4.04 14.76
CA VAL A 176 22.28 2.70 15.31
C VAL A 176 23.06 1.78 14.35
N THR A 177 23.91 0.93 14.92
CA THR A 177 24.64 -0.11 14.18
C THR A 177 24.18 -1.48 14.69
N LYS A 178 23.32 -2.19 13.94
CA LYS A 178 22.77 -3.48 14.39
C LYS A 178 22.52 -4.48 13.27
N VAL A 179 22.52 -5.76 13.64
CA VAL A 179 22.00 -6.79 12.73
C VAL A 179 20.50 -6.61 12.67
N LYS A 180 20.06 -6.29 11.47
CA LYS A 180 18.67 -6.36 11.09
C LYS A 180 18.43 -7.84 10.80
N GLY A 181 18.13 -8.61 11.86
CA GLY A 181 17.85 -10.04 11.75
C GLY A 181 16.85 -10.27 10.62
N LYS A 182 16.79 -11.48 10.06
CA LYS A 182 15.91 -11.88 8.93
C LYS A 182 14.43 -11.41 9.00
N ALA A 183 14.01 -10.82 10.09
CA ALA A 183 12.74 -10.15 10.32
C ALA A 183 12.83 -8.62 10.21
N ASP A 184 13.33 -8.05 9.11
CA ASP A 184 13.03 -6.64 8.80
C ASP A 184 13.32 -6.22 7.33
N VAL A 185 12.90 -7.05 6.36
CA VAL A 185 12.68 -6.59 4.97
C VAL A 185 11.33 -5.86 4.85
N VAL A 186 10.71 -5.48 5.97
CA VAL A 186 9.31 -5.04 6.01
C VAL A 186 9.16 -3.51 6.04
N THR A 187 10.25 -2.76 6.22
CA THR A 187 10.20 -1.37 6.67
C THR A 187 9.89 -0.29 5.61
N ALA A 188 9.81 -0.60 4.30
CA ALA A 188 9.41 0.42 3.30
C ALA A 188 8.07 0.13 2.61
N ALA A 189 7.78 -1.13 2.29
CA ALA A 189 6.54 -1.46 1.58
C ALA A 189 5.31 -1.55 2.51
N SER A 190 5.52 -1.71 3.81
CA SER A 190 4.44 -1.91 4.77
C SER A 190 4.25 -0.78 5.76
N ILE A 191 5.25 0.09 5.91
CA ILE A 191 5.16 1.33 6.69
C ILE A 191 5.00 2.45 5.66
N THR A 192 3.84 3.09 5.61
CA THR A 192 3.53 4.00 4.50
C THR A 192 2.52 5.05 4.89
N GLY A 193 2.64 6.24 4.28
CA GLY A 193 1.60 7.26 4.28
C GLY A 193 0.82 7.36 2.96
N LYS A 194 0.91 6.33 2.10
CA LYS A 194 0.26 6.29 0.78
C LYS A 194 -0.79 5.18 0.72
N GLU A 195 -2.02 5.55 0.39
CA GLU A 195 -3.19 4.65 0.32
C GLU A 195 -2.96 3.42 -0.58
N ALA A 196 -2.45 3.61 -1.80
CA ALA A 196 -2.23 2.51 -2.74
C ALA A 196 -1.21 1.48 -2.21
N VAL A 197 -0.17 1.96 -1.51
CA VAL A 197 0.85 1.11 -0.90
C VAL A 197 0.24 0.37 0.29
N PHE A 198 -0.54 1.05 1.13
CA PHE A 198 -1.23 0.45 2.27
C PHE A 198 -2.19 -0.65 1.82
N ARG A 199 -3.03 -0.37 0.81
CA ARG A 199 -3.98 -1.34 0.22
C ARG A 199 -3.27 -2.59 -0.29
N LYS A 200 -2.12 -2.43 -0.96
CA LYS A 200 -1.30 -3.56 -1.41
C LYS A 200 -0.71 -4.33 -0.23
N ALA A 201 -0.21 -3.64 0.78
CA ALA A 201 0.41 -4.24 1.95
C ALA A 201 -0.58 -5.05 2.78
N VAL A 202 -1.87 -4.67 2.86
CA VAL A 202 -2.92 -5.41 3.59
C VAL A 202 -3.51 -6.61 2.83
N SER A 203 -3.22 -6.73 1.54
CA SER A 203 -3.72 -7.82 0.69
C SER A 203 -3.07 -9.18 0.96
N GLU A 204 -3.57 -10.23 0.28
CA GLU A 204 -3.03 -11.60 0.35
C GLU A 204 -1.54 -11.70 0.00
N LYS A 205 -1.04 -10.81 -0.87
CA LYS A 205 0.38 -10.73 -1.28
C LYS A 205 1.19 -9.75 -0.42
N GLY A 206 0.62 -9.34 0.70
CA GLY A 206 1.14 -8.32 1.59
C GLY A 206 2.26 -8.78 2.52
N THR A 207 2.34 -8.16 3.70
CA THR A 207 3.36 -8.42 4.72
C THR A 207 2.75 -8.64 6.10
N TRP A 208 3.42 -9.41 6.96
CA TRP A 208 2.88 -9.76 8.29
C TRP A 208 2.54 -8.55 9.19
N ILE A 209 3.26 -7.43 9.06
CA ILE A 209 2.97 -6.15 9.71
C ILE A 209 2.75 -5.08 8.64
N VAL A 210 1.83 -4.15 8.91
CA VAL A 210 1.56 -2.95 8.09
C VAL A 210 1.32 -1.77 9.04
N ALA A 211 1.99 -0.65 8.83
CA ALA A 211 1.83 0.56 9.63
C ALA A 211 1.49 1.78 8.76
N ALA A 212 0.62 2.65 9.28
CA ALA A 212 0.33 3.94 8.66
C ALA A 212 1.21 5.03 9.31
N LEU A 213 1.68 5.99 8.51
CA LEU A 213 2.47 7.15 8.97
C LEU A 213 1.67 8.46 9.00
N ASN A 214 0.39 8.39 8.65
CA ASN A 214 -0.55 9.49 8.64
C ASN A 214 -1.98 8.91 8.58
N ASP A 215 -2.97 9.81 8.64
CA ASP A 215 -4.35 9.45 8.36
C ASP A 215 -4.50 9.01 6.90
N LEU A 216 -5.27 7.95 6.68
CA LEU A 216 -5.55 7.38 5.35
C LEU A 216 -7.05 7.28 5.14
N THR A 217 -7.55 7.70 3.97
CA THR A 217 -8.97 7.60 3.62
C THR A 217 -9.15 6.73 2.39
N PHE A 218 -10.18 5.89 2.36
CA PHE A 218 -10.46 5.01 1.25
C PHE A 218 -11.93 5.07 0.88
N ASP A 219 -12.23 5.31 -0.41
CA ASP A 219 -13.62 5.33 -0.92
C ASP A 219 -14.26 3.94 -1.04
N GLU A 220 -13.43 2.90 -0.92
CA GLU A 220 -13.77 1.49 -1.06
C GLU A 220 -13.37 0.70 0.19
N GLU A 221 -13.95 -0.50 0.32
CA GLU A 221 -13.60 -1.42 1.39
C GLU A 221 -12.10 -1.81 1.37
N LEU A 222 -11.55 -2.03 2.56
CA LEU A 222 -10.23 -2.60 2.79
C LEU A 222 -10.38 -4.09 3.12
N VAL A 223 -9.65 -4.93 2.40
CA VAL A 223 -9.65 -6.38 2.61
C VAL A 223 -8.30 -6.80 3.19
N ILE A 224 -8.31 -7.25 4.44
CA ILE A 224 -7.13 -7.74 5.15
C ILE A 224 -7.07 -9.24 4.98
N ALA A 225 -6.13 -9.72 4.18
CA ALA A 225 -6.12 -11.12 3.74
C ALA A 225 -4.73 -11.73 3.67
N GLY A 226 -4.69 -13.04 3.45
CA GLY A 226 -3.50 -13.89 3.48
C GLY A 226 -3.19 -14.45 4.87
N THR A 227 -2.25 -15.39 4.92
CA THR A 227 -1.78 -16.03 6.16
C THR A 227 -0.32 -15.67 6.35
N PHE A 228 -0.02 -15.03 7.47
CA PHE A 228 1.33 -14.54 7.78
C PHE A 228 1.76 -15.05 9.12
N HIS A 229 3.08 -15.06 9.33
CA HIS A 229 3.67 -15.51 10.57
C HIS A 229 4.44 -14.38 11.23
N ASP A 230 4.50 -14.39 12.56
CA ASP A 230 5.21 -13.37 13.32
C ASP A 230 6.64 -13.21 12.77
N LYS A 231 7.09 -11.95 12.66
CA LYS A 231 8.41 -11.60 12.13
C LYS A 231 8.65 -12.10 10.69
N GLY A 232 7.60 -12.49 9.96
CA GLY A 232 7.66 -13.02 8.60
C GLY A 232 8.33 -14.41 8.51
N LYS A 233 8.41 -15.16 9.62
CA LYS A 233 9.09 -16.46 9.67
C LYS A 233 8.07 -17.59 9.74
N ALA A 234 8.06 -18.48 8.76
CA ALA A 234 7.13 -19.61 8.71
C ALA A 234 7.18 -20.54 9.95
N SER A 235 8.30 -20.55 10.68
CA SER A 235 8.46 -21.28 11.95
C SER A 235 7.72 -20.65 13.13
N ASN A 236 7.32 -19.39 13.01
CA ASN A 236 6.63 -18.66 14.07
C ASN A 236 5.11 -18.85 13.95
N GLU A 237 4.40 -18.46 15.00
CA GLU A 237 2.94 -18.51 15.03
C GLU A 237 2.32 -17.63 13.95
N VAL A 238 1.13 -18.02 13.50
CA VAL A 238 0.33 -17.24 12.56
C VAL A 238 -0.07 -15.93 13.23
N TYR A 239 0.32 -14.81 12.63
CA TYR A 239 0.14 -13.49 13.20
C TYR A 239 0.11 -12.42 12.11
N ARG A 240 -0.79 -11.45 12.27
CA ARG A 240 -0.93 -10.30 11.36
C ARG A 240 -1.15 -9.03 12.16
N LYS A 241 -0.40 -7.96 11.89
CA LYS A 241 -0.54 -6.68 12.61
C LYS A 241 -0.81 -5.51 11.66
N ILE A 242 -1.81 -4.69 12.02
CA ILE A 242 -2.15 -3.42 11.39
C ILE A 242 -1.97 -2.32 12.45
N ALA A 243 -1.08 -1.38 12.18
CA ALA A 243 -0.55 -0.43 13.17
C ALA A 243 -0.61 1.02 12.66
N PRO A 244 -1.77 1.69 12.73
CA PRO A 244 -1.87 3.13 12.45
C PRO A 244 -1.30 3.97 13.60
N TYR A 245 -0.01 3.81 13.89
CA TYR A 245 0.72 4.58 14.90
C TYR A 245 2.23 4.54 14.63
N THR A 246 2.94 5.57 15.10
CA THR A 246 4.41 5.57 15.19
C THR A 246 4.86 5.37 16.64
N GLN A 247 6.10 4.95 16.80
CA GLN A 247 6.71 4.75 18.12
C GLN A 247 8.18 5.17 18.10
N ASP A 248 8.72 5.47 19.27
CA ASP A 248 10.15 5.70 19.46
C ASP A 248 10.95 4.38 19.56
N ASP A 249 12.27 4.49 19.73
CA ASP A 249 13.17 3.35 19.88
C ASP A 249 12.93 2.53 21.16
N SER A 250 12.21 3.08 22.13
CA SER A 250 11.80 2.42 23.37
C SER A 250 10.40 1.79 23.26
N TYR A 251 9.80 1.79 22.08
CA TYR A 251 8.45 1.27 21.80
C TYR A 251 7.32 2.08 22.44
N ASN A 252 7.58 3.33 22.86
CA ASN A 252 6.51 4.22 23.29
C ASN A 252 5.79 4.74 22.06
N VAL A 253 4.47 4.67 22.06
CA VAL A 253 3.65 5.26 20.98
C VAL A 253 3.85 6.78 20.98
N THR A 254 4.29 7.32 19.85
CA THR A 254 4.55 8.76 19.67
C THR A 254 3.40 9.47 18.97
N GLU A 255 2.78 8.82 17.99
CA GLU A 255 1.62 9.35 17.26
C GLU A 255 0.65 8.22 16.91
N ARG A 256 -0.63 8.57 16.74
CA ARG A 256 -1.71 7.65 16.36
C ARG A 256 -2.48 8.24 15.20
N TYR A 257 -2.88 7.40 14.26
CA TYR A 257 -3.56 7.82 13.04
C TYR A 257 -4.92 7.15 12.88
N THR A 258 -5.71 7.75 12.00
CA THR A 258 -7.04 7.30 11.61
C THR A 258 -7.00 6.67 10.22
N ILE A 259 -7.46 5.43 10.11
CA ILE A 259 -7.79 4.80 8.84
C ILE A 259 -9.31 4.90 8.65
N THR A 260 -9.74 5.62 7.62
CA THR A 260 -11.15 5.79 7.27
C THR A 260 -11.48 4.95 6.04
N ALA A 261 -12.42 4.03 6.15
CA ALA A 261 -12.93 3.28 5.00
C ALA A 261 -14.36 2.79 5.28
N PRO A 262 -15.22 2.62 4.26
CA PRO A 262 -16.58 2.09 4.47
C PRO A 262 -16.60 0.75 5.20
N LYS A 263 -15.64 -0.15 4.88
CA LYS A 263 -15.53 -1.47 5.51
C LYS A 263 -14.09 -1.91 5.69
N PHE A 264 -13.82 -2.58 6.81
CA PHE A 264 -12.58 -3.32 7.09
C PHE A 264 -12.87 -4.81 7.20
N ILE A 265 -12.59 -5.57 6.14
CA ILE A 265 -12.91 -6.99 6.03
C ILE A 265 -11.70 -7.82 6.48
N VAL A 266 -11.80 -8.44 7.64
CA VAL A 266 -10.74 -9.27 8.24
C VAL A 266 -10.89 -10.71 7.78
N LYS A 267 -10.09 -11.12 6.79
CA LYS A 267 -9.95 -12.51 6.33
C LYS A 267 -8.66 -13.18 6.81
N SER A 268 -7.66 -12.39 7.20
CA SER A 268 -6.41 -12.92 7.75
C SER A 268 -6.63 -13.41 9.19
N PRO A 269 -6.23 -14.64 9.53
CA PRO A 269 -6.26 -15.14 10.91
C PRO A 269 -5.32 -14.35 11.81
N ASN A 270 -5.63 -14.30 13.12
CA ASN A 270 -4.82 -13.68 14.16
C ASN A 270 -4.41 -12.23 13.83
N THR A 271 -5.37 -11.47 13.28
CA THR A 271 -5.15 -10.07 12.92
C THR A 271 -5.31 -9.18 14.16
N LYS A 272 -4.25 -8.48 14.53
CA LYS A 272 -4.25 -7.43 15.56
C LYS A 272 -4.32 -6.05 14.91
N PHE A 273 -5.33 -5.27 15.27
CA PHE A 273 -5.43 -3.83 14.98
C PHE A 273 -4.98 -3.06 16.22
N GLN A 274 -3.86 -2.33 16.12
CA GLN A 274 -3.20 -1.76 17.27
C GLN A 274 -2.95 -0.26 17.13
N GLY A 275 -3.17 0.47 18.21
CA GLY A 275 -2.60 1.79 18.42
C GLY A 275 -3.31 2.99 17.78
N GLY A 276 -4.31 2.85 16.93
CA GLY A 276 -4.96 4.01 16.31
C GLY A 276 -6.46 3.85 16.15
N ILE A 277 -7.03 4.58 15.19
CA ILE A 277 -8.48 4.62 14.97
C ILE A 277 -8.82 3.99 13.62
N PHE A 278 -9.81 3.11 13.59
CA PHE A 278 -10.51 2.77 12.36
C PHE A 278 -11.88 3.46 12.35
N ALA A 279 -12.15 4.29 11.35
CA ALA A 279 -13.45 4.94 11.15
C ALA A 279 -14.22 4.24 10.04
N GLY A 280 -15.26 3.50 10.43
CA GLY A 280 -16.04 2.61 9.57
C GLY A 280 -16.41 1.29 10.26
N ASP A 281 -17.07 0.40 9.53
CA ASP A 281 -17.50 -0.90 10.05
C ASP A 281 -16.47 -2.01 9.79
N VAL A 282 -16.25 -2.87 10.78
CA VAL A 282 -15.37 -4.04 10.69
C VAL A 282 -16.19 -5.31 10.46
N TYR A 283 -15.77 -6.13 9.51
CA TYR A 283 -16.41 -7.41 9.17
C TYR A 283 -15.39 -8.55 9.31
N VAL A 284 -15.54 -9.34 10.37
CA VAL A 284 -14.61 -10.40 10.74
C VAL A 284 -15.04 -11.73 10.15
N LYS A 285 -14.14 -12.32 9.34
CA LYS A 285 -14.30 -13.58 8.63
C LYS A 285 -13.17 -14.58 8.93
N ALA A 286 -12.42 -14.36 10.01
CA ALA A 286 -11.33 -15.22 10.46
C ALA A 286 -11.26 -15.24 11.99
N LYS A 287 -10.56 -16.23 12.55
CA LYS A 287 -10.35 -16.37 14.00
C LYS A 287 -9.25 -15.44 14.50
N GLY A 288 -9.34 -15.05 15.78
CA GLY A 288 -8.28 -14.32 16.49
C GLY A 288 -8.15 -12.85 16.09
N PHE A 289 -9.25 -12.18 15.72
CA PHE A 289 -9.20 -10.74 15.53
C PHE A 289 -9.07 -10.04 16.89
N THR A 290 -8.11 -9.13 17.02
CA THR A 290 -7.82 -8.41 18.28
C THR A 290 -7.77 -6.91 18.05
N ILE A 291 -8.40 -6.15 18.95
CA ILE A 291 -8.26 -4.69 19.03
C ILE A 291 -7.43 -4.38 20.28
N ASP A 292 -6.27 -3.77 20.11
CA ASP A 292 -5.28 -3.54 21.16
C ASP A 292 -4.92 -2.06 21.20
N ASP A 293 -5.21 -1.36 22.29
CA ASP A 293 -4.93 0.08 22.44
C ASP A 293 -5.39 0.91 21.23
N ALA A 294 -6.55 0.56 20.68
CA ALA A 294 -7.09 1.07 19.43
C ALA A 294 -8.60 1.27 19.52
N THR A 295 -9.15 2.15 18.68
CA THR A 295 -10.59 2.41 18.64
C THR A 295 -11.17 2.09 17.27
N VAL A 296 -12.22 1.28 17.22
CA VAL A 296 -13.12 1.17 16.07
C VAL A 296 -14.28 2.14 16.28
N LYS A 297 -14.30 3.23 15.49
CA LYS A 297 -15.42 4.16 15.37
C LYS A 297 -16.43 3.62 14.34
N GLY A 298 -17.21 2.63 14.78
CA GLY A 298 -18.19 1.92 13.96
C GLY A 298 -18.57 0.59 14.60
N ASN A 299 -19.18 -0.29 13.81
CA ASN A 299 -19.65 -1.59 14.28
C ASN A 299 -18.64 -2.71 13.99
N VAL A 300 -18.67 -3.79 14.77
CA VAL A 300 -17.89 -5.02 14.53
C VAL A 300 -18.85 -6.18 14.33
N TYR A 301 -18.86 -6.72 13.11
CA TYR A 301 -19.70 -7.84 12.71
C TYR A 301 -18.88 -9.11 12.51
N PHE A 302 -19.36 -10.23 13.03
CA PHE A 302 -18.74 -11.53 12.82
C PHE A 302 -19.57 -12.37 11.87
N ALA A 303 -18.94 -12.98 10.86
CA ALA A 303 -19.64 -13.85 9.92
C ALA A 303 -20.11 -15.18 10.55
N LYS A 304 -19.54 -15.56 11.70
CA LYS A 304 -19.87 -16.78 12.46
C LYS A 304 -19.60 -16.57 13.94
N GLU A 305 -20.31 -17.32 14.78
CA GLU A 305 -20.06 -17.33 16.24
C GLU A 305 -18.63 -17.72 16.57
N GLU A 306 -18.04 -18.70 15.85
CA GLU A 306 -16.64 -19.09 16.07
C GLU A 306 -15.63 -17.95 15.93
N TYR A 307 -15.91 -16.94 15.11
CA TYR A 307 -15.03 -15.78 14.95
C TYR A 307 -15.22 -14.79 16.11
N LYS A 308 -16.47 -14.58 16.54
CA LYS A 308 -16.80 -13.75 17.72
C LYS A 308 -16.24 -14.35 19.00
N SER A 309 -16.35 -15.66 19.19
CA SER A 309 -15.80 -16.32 20.38
C SER A 309 -14.28 -16.20 20.48
N SER A 310 -13.58 -16.04 19.35
CA SER A 310 -12.14 -15.83 19.28
C SER A 310 -11.71 -14.36 19.27
N PHE A 311 -12.66 -13.43 19.29
CA PHE A 311 -12.38 -12.00 19.24
C PHE A 311 -12.01 -11.47 20.62
N THR A 312 -10.98 -10.64 20.68
CA THR A 312 -10.51 -10.03 21.93
C THR A 312 -10.34 -8.52 21.79
N THR A 313 -10.60 -7.82 22.89
CA THR A 313 -10.20 -6.43 23.08
C THR A 313 -9.17 -6.39 24.21
N GLU A 314 -7.94 -6.00 23.91
CA GLU A 314 -6.85 -5.85 24.88
C GLU A 314 -6.84 -4.43 25.47
N ALA A 315 -5.87 -4.12 26.34
CA ALA A 315 -5.85 -2.86 27.09
C ALA A 315 -5.98 -1.64 26.17
N GLY A 316 -6.96 -0.77 26.45
CA GLY A 316 -7.26 0.42 25.63
C GLY A 316 -8.05 0.15 24.34
N GLY A 317 -8.34 -1.11 24.01
CA GLY A 317 -9.19 -1.50 22.88
C GLY A 317 -10.65 -1.09 23.08
N LYS A 318 -11.23 -0.37 22.10
CA LYS A 318 -12.61 0.13 22.17
C LYS A 318 -13.35 -0.03 20.84
N VAL A 319 -14.63 -0.38 20.92
CA VAL A 319 -15.59 -0.34 19.79
C VAL A 319 -16.71 0.62 20.19
N THR A 320 -17.04 1.60 19.34
CA THR A 320 -18.09 2.58 19.65
C THR A 320 -19.49 2.13 19.23
N GLY A 321 -19.59 1.25 18.24
CA GLY A 321 -20.85 0.69 17.75
C GLY A 321 -21.15 -0.70 18.29
N VAL A 322 -22.04 -1.42 17.60
CA VAL A 322 -22.47 -2.76 18.02
C VAL A 322 -21.41 -3.82 17.72
N THR A 323 -21.31 -4.83 18.58
CA THR A 323 -20.46 -6.00 18.39
C THR A 323 -21.33 -7.25 18.38
N LYS A 324 -21.60 -7.83 17.20
CA LYS A 324 -22.53 -8.98 17.08
C LYS A 324 -22.16 -9.96 15.97
N VAL A 325 -22.63 -11.20 16.10
CA VAL A 325 -22.62 -12.14 14.97
C VAL A 325 -23.70 -11.71 14.00
N LYS A 326 -23.30 -11.46 12.76
CA LYS A 326 -24.22 -11.30 11.65
C LYS A 326 -24.58 -12.70 11.21
N GLY A 327 -25.68 -13.24 11.78
CA GLY A 327 -26.16 -14.59 11.49
C GLY A 327 -26.32 -14.81 9.98
N LYS A 328 -26.39 -16.07 9.56
CA LYS A 328 -26.49 -16.51 8.14
C LYS A 328 -27.63 -15.86 7.32
N ALA A 329 -28.46 -15.01 7.91
CA ALA A 329 -29.52 -14.24 7.29
C ALA A 329 -29.14 -12.77 6.96
N ASP A 330 -27.94 -12.30 7.31
CA ASP A 330 -27.62 -10.87 7.18
C ASP A 330 -26.25 -10.63 6.50
N VAL A 331 -25.83 -11.54 5.63
CA VAL A 331 -24.87 -11.24 4.54
C VAL A 331 -25.66 -10.78 3.32
N VAL A 332 -26.44 -9.70 3.48
CA VAL A 332 -26.79 -8.86 2.34
C VAL A 332 -25.55 -8.01 2.10
N THR A 333 -24.71 -8.52 1.19
CA THR A 333 -23.41 -7.96 0.82
C THR A 333 -23.49 -6.45 0.61
N ALA A 334 -22.39 -5.74 0.88
CA ALA A 334 -22.21 -4.32 0.60
C ALA A 334 -22.67 -3.85 -0.79
N ALA A 335 -22.80 -4.77 -1.76
CA ALA A 335 -23.27 -4.49 -3.10
C ALA A 335 -24.78 -4.22 -3.20
N SER A 336 -25.58 -4.71 -2.25
CA SER A 336 -27.05 -4.64 -2.28
C SER A 336 -27.63 -3.60 -1.33
N ILE A 337 -26.84 -2.93 -0.50
CA ILE A 337 -27.29 -1.81 0.35
C ILE A 337 -26.33 -0.67 0.08
N THR A 338 -26.81 0.42 -0.52
CA THR A 338 -25.91 1.46 -1.04
C THR A 338 -26.56 2.83 -1.10
N GLY A 339 -25.74 3.88 -0.94
CA GLY A 339 -26.11 5.25 -1.26
C GLY A 339 -25.39 5.81 -2.51
N LYS A 340 -24.80 4.93 -3.33
CA LYS A 340 -24.09 5.30 -4.57
C LYS A 340 -24.87 4.81 -5.79
N GLU A 341 -25.23 5.71 -6.70
CA GLU A 341 -26.03 5.43 -7.90
C GLU A 341 -25.47 4.30 -8.77
N ALA A 342 -24.17 4.32 -9.08
CA ALA A 342 -23.53 3.31 -9.92
C ALA A 342 -23.61 1.90 -9.29
N VAL A 343 -23.47 1.81 -7.96
CA VAL A 343 -23.59 0.54 -7.23
C VAL A 343 -25.04 0.06 -7.24
N PHE A 344 -25.99 0.97 -7.02
CA PHE A 344 -27.42 0.65 -7.06
C PHE A 344 -27.85 0.14 -8.44
N ARG A 345 -27.44 0.82 -9.52
CA ARG A 345 -27.70 0.43 -10.91
C ARG A 345 -27.18 -0.98 -11.21
N LYS A 346 -25.95 -1.28 -10.75
CA LYS A 346 -25.38 -2.62 -10.87
C LYS A 346 -26.17 -3.66 -10.06
N ALA A 347 -26.59 -3.32 -8.85
CA ALA A 347 -27.31 -4.22 -7.95
C ALA A 347 -28.72 -4.58 -8.46
N VAL A 348 -29.41 -3.66 -9.15
CA VAL A 348 -30.74 -3.95 -9.74
C VAL A 348 -30.68 -4.73 -11.05
N SER A 349 -29.51 -4.79 -11.71
CA SER A 349 -29.32 -5.50 -12.99
C SER A 349 -29.43 -7.04 -12.88
N GLU A 350 -29.37 -7.72 -14.04
CA GLU A 350 -29.36 -9.20 -14.14
C GLU A 350 -28.21 -9.86 -13.37
N LYS A 351 -27.10 -9.15 -13.19
CA LYS A 351 -25.93 -9.62 -12.41
C LYS A 351 -26.01 -9.23 -10.91
N GLY A 352 -27.18 -8.75 -10.49
CA GLY A 352 -27.45 -8.17 -9.19
C GLY A 352 -27.72 -9.17 -8.07
N THR A 353 -28.52 -8.77 -7.08
CA THR A 353 -28.87 -9.59 -5.91
C THR A 353 -30.34 -9.49 -5.54
N TRP A 354 -30.91 -10.56 -4.99
CA TRP A 354 -32.34 -10.71 -4.68
C TRP A 354 -32.99 -9.57 -3.87
N ILE A 355 -32.23 -8.86 -3.03
CA ILE A 355 -32.64 -7.58 -2.41
C ILE A 355 -31.66 -6.48 -2.82
N VAL A 356 -32.19 -5.28 -3.05
CA VAL A 356 -31.42 -4.04 -3.20
C VAL A 356 -32.05 -2.95 -2.33
N ALA A 357 -31.29 -2.30 -1.46
CA ALA A 357 -31.75 -1.23 -0.58
C ALA A 357 -30.94 0.06 -0.80
N ALA A 358 -31.64 1.19 -0.68
CA ALA A 358 -31.01 2.51 -0.73
C ALA A 358 -30.77 3.04 0.70
N LEU A 359 -29.65 3.76 0.89
CA LEU A 359 -29.30 4.40 2.16
C LEU A 359 -29.52 5.92 2.17
N ASN A 360 -29.96 6.47 1.03
CA ASN A 360 -30.23 7.88 0.81
C ASN A 360 -31.11 8.01 -0.43
N ASP A 361 -31.52 9.24 -0.73
CA ASP A 361 -32.15 9.56 -2.00
C ASP A 361 -31.16 9.34 -3.16
N LEU A 362 -31.65 8.76 -4.25
CA LEU A 362 -30.87 8.47 -5.46
C LEU A 362 -31.55 9.09 -6.67
N THR A 363 -30.78 9.75 -7.52
CA THR A 363 -31.29 10.33 -8.78
C THR A 363 -30.57 9.68 -9.95
N PHE A 364 -31.28 9.46 -11.05
CA PHE A 364 -30.72 8.88 -12.26
C PHE A 364 -31.18 9.68 -13.47
N ASP A 365 -30.22 10.13 -14.28
CA ASP A 365 -30.50 10.81 -15.56
C ASP A 365 -31.03 9.84 -16.63
N GLU A 366 -30.76 8.55 -16.45
CA GLU A 366 -31.16 7.48 -17.36
C GLU A 366 -32.23 6.56 -16.74
N GLU A 367 -32.85 5.75 -17.58
CA GLU A 367 -33.74 4.68 -17.11
C GLU A 367 -33.04 3.72 -16.13
N LEU A 368 -33.82 3.24 -15.16
CA LEU A 368 -33.46 2.23 -14.19
C LEU A 368 -34.12 0.92 -14.59
N VAL A 369 -33.35 -0.17 -14.66
CA VAL A 369 -33.87 -1.49 -15.08
C VAL A 369 -33.64 -2.50 -13.98
N ILE A 370 -34.73 -3.06 -13.43
CA ILE A 370 -34.65 -4.24 -12.55
C ILE A 370 -34.85 -5.50 -13.37
N ALA A 371 -33.84 -6.37 -13.39
CA ALA A 371 -33.81 -7.55 -14.24
C ALA A 371 -33.15 -8.76 -13.58
N GLY A 372 -33.37 -9.93 -14.19
CA GLY A 372 -32.91 -11.23 -13.73
C GLY A 372 -33.91 -11.96 -12.83
N THR A 373 -33.72 -13.26 -12.68
CA THR A 373 -34.55 -14.16 -11.85
C THR A 373 -33.77 -14.51 -10.59
N PHE A 374 -34.33 -14.15 -9.44
CA PHE A 374 -33.70 -14.34 -8.13
C PHE A 374 -34.67 -15.06 -7.21
N HIS A 375 -34.12 -15.72 -6.21
CA HIS A 375 -34.89 -16.53 -5.26
C HIS A 375 -34.72 -15.98 -3.85
N ASP A 376 -35.74 -16.14 -3.01
CA ASP A 376 -35.70 -15.68 -1.62
C ASP A 376 -34.46 -16.21 -0.89
N LYS A 377 -33.81 -15.34 -0.11
CA LYS A 377 -32.54 -15.62 0.59
C LYS A 377 -31.41 -16.09 -0.33
N GLY A 378 -31.52 -15.84 -1.63
CA GLY A 378 -30.54 -16.26 -2.65
C GLY A 378 -30.46 -17.78 -2.86
N LYS A 379 -31.47 -18.55 -2.44
CA LYS A 379 -31.47 -20.02 -2.55
C LYS A 379 -32.35 -20.49 -3.70
N ALA A 380 -31.79 -21.20 -4.67
CA ALA A 380 -32.53 -21.68 -5.83
C ALA A 380 -33.74 -22.59 -5.50
N SER A 381 -33.75 -23.23 -4.32
CA SER A 381 -34.88 -24.02 -3.81
C SER A 381 -36.08 -23.18 -3.37
N ASN A 382 -35.87 -21.88 -3.15
CA ASN A 382 -36.92 -20.98 -2.67
C ASN A 382 -37.69 -20.37 -3.82
N GLU A 383 -38.82 -19.75 -3.51
CA GLU A 383 -39.64 -19.05 -4.49
C GLU A 383 -38.89 -17.90 -5.16
N VAL A 384 -39.27 -17.62 -6.41
CA VAL A 384 -38.76 -16.48 -7.16
C VAL A 384 -39.22 -15.20 -6.48
N TYR A 385 -38.26 -14.38 -6.06
CA TYR A 385 -38.49 -13.16 -5.30
C TYR A 385 -37.39 -12.13 -5.60
N ARG A 386 -37.81 -10.88 -5.77
CA ARG A 386 -36.90 -9.75 -5.99
C ARG A 386 -37.42 -8.52 -5.26
N LYS A 387 -36.59 -7.79 -4.52
CA LYS A 387 -37.03 -6.57 -3.81
C LYS A 387 -36.09 -5.38 -4.03
N ILE A 388 -36.69 -4.20 -4.23
CA ILE A 388 -36.08 -2.89 -4.05
C ILE A 388 -36.65 -2.23 -2.79
N ALA A 389 -35.79 -1.78 -1.89
CA ALA A 389 -36.11 -1.28 -0.56
C ALA A 389 -35.41 0.07 -0.29
N PRO A 390 -35.95 1.20 -0.77
CA PRO A 390 -35.46 2.54 -0.42
C PRO A 390 -35.87 2.93 1.00
N TYR A 391 -35.43 2.17 1.99
CA TYR A 391 -35.63 2.46 3.40
C TYR A 391 -34.56 1.77 4.25
N THR A 392 -34.29 2.32 5.43
CA THR A 392 -33.50 1.68 6.49
C THR A 392 -34.42 1.17 7.59
N GLN A 393 -33.93 0.21 8.37
CA GLN A 393 -34.66 -0.36 9.50
C GLN A 393 -33.73 -0.60 10.68
N ASP A 394 -34.30 -0.64 11.87
CA ASP A 394 -33.58 -1.03 13.09
C ASP A 394 -33.44 -2.55 13.22
N ASP A 395 -32.83 -3.01 14.31
CA ASP A 395 -32.63 -4.43 14.60
C ASP A 395 -33.93 -5.20 14.87
N SER A 396 -35.05 -4.49 15.07
CA SER A 396 -36.40 -5.05 15.25
C SER A 396 -37.24 -4.98 13.97
N TYR A 397 -36.62 -4.64 12.83
CA TYR A 397 -37.27 -4.47 11.52
C TYR A 397 -38.27 -3.31 11.45
N ASN A 398 -38.21 -2.37 12.39
CA ASN A 398 -38.98 -1.15 12.27
C ASN A 398 -38.31 -0.25 11.25
N VAL A 399 -39.09 0.27 10.29
CA VAL A 399 -38.58 1.26 9.32
C VAL A 399 -38.14 2.51 10.07
N THR A 400 -36.86 2.88 9.94
CA THR A 400 -36.29 4.07 10.59
C THR A 400 -36.26 5.27 9.68
N GLU A 401 -36.10 5.06 8.37
CA GLU A 401 -35.96 6.12 7.39
C GLU A 401 -36.41 5.63 6.02
N ARG A 402 -36.93 6.52 5.17
CA ARG A 402 -37.44 6.20 3.82
C ARG A 402 -36.86 7.17 2.82
N TYR A 403 -36.56 6.68 1.63
CA TYR A 403 -35.84 7.42 0.60
C TYR A 403 -36.62 7.48 -0.71
N THR A 404 -36.23 8.43 -1.55
CA THR A 404 -36.75 8.66 -2.89
C THR A 404 -35.75 8.18 -3.93
N ILE A 405 -36.20 7.32 -4.84
CA ILE A 405 -35.48 6.98 -6.07
C ILE A 405 -36.12 7.76 -7.21
N THR A 406 -35.36 8.64 -7.83
CA THR A 406 -35.81 9.46 -8.97
C THR A 406 -35.15 8.95 -10.25
N ALA A 407 -35.95 8.60 -11.25
CA ALA A 407 -35.46 8.25 -12.58
C ALA A 407 -36.53 8.54 -13.64
N PRO A 408 -36.18 8.89 -14.89
CA PRO A 408 -37.18 9.15 -15.93
C PRO A 408 -38.06 7.93 -16.22
N LYS A 409 -37.51 6.72 -16.10
CA LYS A 409 -38.23 5.46 -16.27
C LYS A 409 -37.69 4.39 -15.32
N PHE A 410 -38.59 3.58 -14.76
CA PHE A 410 -38.25 2.34 -14.07
C PHE A 410 -38.84 1.14 -14.79
N ILE A 411 -38.00 0.30 -15.39
CA ILE A 411 -38.40 -0.88 -16.17
C ILE A 411 -38.30 -2.13 -15.31
N VAL A 412 -39.44 -2.80 -15.12
CA VAL A 412 -39.53 -4.03 -14.33
C VAL A 412 -39.52 -5.25 -15.25
N LYS A 413 -38.37 -5.91 -15.36
CA LYS A 413 -38.20 -7.19 -16.09
C LYS A 413 -38.10 -8.40 -15.17
N SER A 414 -37.83 -8.19 -13.88
CA SER A 414 -37.76 -9.29 -12.92
C SER A 414 -39.17 -9.78 -12.53
N PRO A 415 -39.44 -11.10 -12.59
CA PRO A 415 -40.65 -11.68 -12.03
C PRO A 415 -40.70 -11.50 -10.51
N ASN A 416 -41.91 -11.32 -9.97
CA ASN A 416 -42.17 -11.15 -8.54
C ASN A 416 -41.33 -10.04 -7.90
N ALA A 417 -41.09 -8.96 -8.66
CA ALA A 417 -40.38 -7.80 -8.17
C ALA A 417 -41.28 -6.99 -7.21
N LYS A 418 -40.74 -6.62 -6.06
CA LYS A 418 -41.41 -5.80 -5.05
C LYS A 418 -40.67 -4.47 -4.88
N PHE A 419 -41.39 -3.36 -4.93
CA PHE A 419 -40.90 -2.05 -4.52
C PHE A 419 -41.50 -1.71 -3.16
N GLN A 420 -40.65 -1.63 -2.12
CA GLN A 420 -41.10 -1.55 -0.73
C GLN A 420 -40.56 -0.33 0.00
N GLY A 421 -41.41 0.33 0.79
CA GLY A 421 -40.99 1.21 1.88
C GLY A 421 -40.60 2.67 1.53
N GLY A 422 -40.56 3.09 0.27
CA GLY A 422 -40.17 4.49 -0.05
C GLY A 422 -40.88 5.05 -1.27
N ILE A 423 -40.26 6.03 -1.93
CA ILE A 423 -40.86 6.73 -3.06
C ILE A 423 -40.08 6.42 -4.34
N PHE A 424 -40.79 6.07 -5.41
CA PHE A 424 -40.24 6.17 -6.76
C PHE A 424 -40.82 7.41 -7.45
N ALA A 425 -39.98 8.33 -7.89
CA ALA A 425 -40.37 9.52 -8.64
C ALA A 425 -40.07 9.33 -10.13
N GLY A 426 -41.11 9.11 -10.93
CA GLY A 426 -41.03 8.77 -12.34
C GLY A 426 -42.08 7.74 -12.77
N ASP A 427 -42.08 7.40 -14.06
CA ASP A 427 -42.99 6.39 -14.62
C ASP A 427 -42.40 4.98 -14.54
N VAL A 428 -43.24 4.00 -14.20
CA VAL A 428 -42.89 2.58 -14.10
C VAL A 428 -43.42 1.82 -15.31
N TYR A 429 -42.60 0.95 -15.89
CA TYR A 429 -42.90 0.14 -17.08
C TYR A 429 -42.72 -1.34 -16.75
N VAL A 430 -43.83 -2.05 -16.54
CA VAL A 430 -43.86 -3.43 -16.09
C VAL A 430 -43.87 -4.39 -17.27
N LYS A 431 -42.87 -5.26 -17.33
CA LYS A 431 -42.61 -6.27 -18.37
C LYS A 431 -42.49 -7.69 -17.81
N ALA A 432 -42.96 -7.92 -16.58
CA ALA A 432 -42.92 -9.21 -15.90
C ALA A 432 -44.14 -9.39 -14.99
N LYS A 433 -44.44 -10.64 -14.62
CA LYS A 433 -45.55 -10.98 -13.71
C LYS A 433 -45.20 -10.71 -12.25
N GLY A 434 -46.22 -10.41 -11.45
CA GLY A 434 -46.12 -10.33 -10.00
C GLY A 434 -45.40 -9.08 -9.48
N PHE A 435 -45.43 -7.96 -10.23
CA PHE A 435 -44.88 -6.72 -9.69
C PHE A 435 -45.76 -6.20 -8.55
N THR A 436 -45.15 -5.85 -7.42
CA THR A 436 -45.85 -5.40 -6.22
C THR A 436 -45.31 -4.07 -5.71
N ILE A 437 -46.21 -3.16 -5.32
CA ILE A 437 -45.88 -1.96 -4.55
C ILE A 437 -46.37 -2.16 -3.12
N ASP A 438 -45.47 -2.14 -2.15
CA ASP A 438 -45.74 -2.50 -0.75
C ASP A 438 -45.27 -1.38 0.17
N ASP A 439 -46.18 -0.73 0.89
CA ASP A 439 -45.86 0.40 1.78
C ASP A 439 -44.95 1.46 1.11
N ALA A 440 -45.23 1.74 -0.16
CA ALA A 440 -44.41 2.57 -1.03
C ALA A 440 -45.27 3.41 -1.96
N THR A 441 -44.73 4.52 -2.45
CA THR A 441 -45.45 5.41 -3.38
C THR A 441 -44.70 5.53 -4.71
N VAL A 442 -45.39 5.24 -5.81
CA VAL A 442 -44.97 5.66 -7.16
C VAL A 442 -45.59 7.02 -7.46
N LYS A 443 -44.76 8.06 -7.47
CA LYS A 443 -45.09 9.41 -7.95
C LYS A 443 -44.94 9.46 -9.47
N GLY A 444 -45.92 8.89 -10.17
CA GLY A 444 -45.94 8.76 -11.62
C GLY A 444 -46.97 7.74 -12.09
N ASN A 445 -46.88 7.32 -13.34
CA ASN A 445 -47.76 6.31 -13.94
C ASN A 445 -47.15 4.91 -13.85
N VAL A 446 -48.00 3.89 -13.90
CA VAL A 446 -47.58 2.49 -14.06
C VAL A 446 -48.15 1.96 -15.37
N TYR A 447 -47.26 1.64 -16.30
CA TYR A 447 -47.58 1.07 -17.60
C TYR A 447 -47.26 -0.42 -17.64
N PHE A 448 -48.16 -1.21 -18.21
CA PHE A 448 -47.97 -2.65 -18.36
C PHE A 448 -47.81 -3.00 -19.84
N ALA A 449 -46.77 -3.74 -20.20
CA ALA A 449 -46.56 -4.15 -21.59
C ALA A 449 -47.59 -5.17 -22.10
N LYS A 450 -48.32 -5.84 -21.19
CA LYS A 450 -49.36 -6.82 -21.49
C LYS A 450 -50.42 -6.84 -20.39
N GLU A 451 -51.64 -7.25 -20.72
CA GLU A 451 -52.72 -7.41 -19.73
C GLU A 451 -52.33 -8.45 -18.66
N GLU A 452 -51.63 -9.54 -19.03
CA GLU A 452 -51.17 -10.54 -18.07
C GLU A 452 -50.29 -9.98 -16.95
N TYR A 453 -49.49 -8.93 -17.23
CA TYR A 453 -48.66 -8.29 -16.21
C TYR A 453 -49.50 -7.40 -15.29
N LYS A 454 -50.48 -6.69 -15.87
CA LYS A 454 -51.45 -5.87 -15.14
C LYS A 454 -52.34 -6.70 -14.22
N SER A 455 -52.85 -7.85 -14.70
CA SER A 455 -53.68 -8.74 -13.88
C SER A 455 -52.93 -9.33 -12.69
N SER A 456 -51.60 -9.48 -12.80
CA SER A 456 -50.75 -9.98 -11.72
C SER A 456 -50.16 -8.88 -10.82
N PHE A 457 -50.42 -7.61 -11.13
CA PHE A 457 -49.87 -6.49 -10.37
C PHE A 457 -50.68 -6.24 -9.10
N THR A 458 -49.98 -6.02 -8.00
CA THR A 458 -50.61 -5.79 -6.70
C THR A 458 -50.08 -4.54 -6.02
N THR A 459 -50.95 -3.87 -5.26
CA THR A 459 -50.58 -2.86 -4.27
C THR A 459 -50.93 -3.41 -2.90
N GLU A 460 -49.93 -3.66 -2.06
CA GLU A 460 -50.09 -4.13 -0.69
C GLU A 460 -50.29 -2.94 0.27
N ALA A 461 -50.41 -3.21 1.58
CA ALA A 461 -50.74 -2.18 2.57
C ALA A 461 -49.81 -0.96 2.47
N GLY A 462 -50.39 0.24 2.35
CA GLY A 462 -49.64 1.50 2.17
C GLY A 462 -49.11 1.74 0.75
N GLY A 463 -49.21 0.77 -0.16
CA GLY A 463 -48.83 0.89 -1.57
C GLY A 463 -49.72 1.89 -2.32
N LYS A 464 -49.12 2.86 -3.02
CA LYS A 464 -49.83 3.91 -3.75
C LYS A 464 -49.20 4.22 -5.10
N VAL A 465 -50.05 4.48 -6.11
CA VAL A 465 -49.66 5.07 -7.39
C VAL A 465 -50.41 6.40 -7.53
N THR A 466 -49.72 7.49 -7.84
CA THR A 466 -50.36 8.82 -7.96
C THR A 466 -50.91 9.10 -9.36
N GLY A 467 -50.37 8.43 -10.39
CA GLY A 467 -50.83 8.53 -11.77
C GLY A 467 -51.75 7.40 -12.17
N VAL A 468 -51.79 7.09 -13.47
CA VAL A 468 -52.64 6.02 -14.01
C VAL A 468 -51.93 4.67 -14.03
N SER A 469 -52.70 3.60 -13.88
CA SER A 469 -52.26 2.22 -14.05
C SER A 469 -52.96 1.59 -15.28
N LYS A 470 -52.26 1.45 -16.41
CA LYS A 470 -52.87 0.94 -17.66
C LYS A 470 -51.91 0.13 -18.54
N VAL A 471 -52.46 -0.70 -19.41
CA VAL A 471 -51.68 -1.35 -20.46
C VAL A 471 -51.28 -0.31 -21.51
N LYS A 472 -50.03 -0.36 -21.96
CA LYS A 472 -49.47 0.56 -22.98
C LYS A 472 -48.43 -0.14 -23.84
#